data_AF-A0AAV4YU68-F1
#
_entry.id   AF-A0AAV4YU68-F1
#
_cell.length_a   1.000
_cell.length_b   1.000
_cell.length_c   1.000
_cell.angle_alpha   90.00
_cell.angle_beta   90.00
_cell.angle_gamma   90.00
#
_symmetry.space_group_name_H-M   'P 1'
#
loop_
_entity.id
_entity.type
_entity.pdbx_description
1 polymer ?
#
loop_
_entity_poly.entity_id
_entity_poly.type
_entity_poly.pdbx_seq_one_letter_code
_entity_poly.pdbx_strand_id
1 'polypeptide(L)' 'MGLCKNIYLKADWQGLADVQLATLNWVDWFNKKRVHSALGYVSPFEFEAMYYDKINPLGQVA' A
#
# COMPACT_ATOMS: atom_id res chain seq x y z
N MET A 1 -4.26 -13.28 2.37
CA MET A 1 -2.81 -13.56 2.22
C MET A 1 -2.54 -13.83 0.73
N GLY A 2 -2.09 -12.87 -0.09
CA GLY A 2 -2.09 -13.13 -1.54
C GLY A 2 -1.15 -12.35 -2.46
N LEU A 3 -0.41 -11.33 -2.00
CA LEU A 3 0.53 -10.58 -2.86
C LEU A 3 1.95 -10.54 -2.28
N CYS A 4 2.08 -10.41 -0.97
CA CYS A 4 3.39 -10.42 -0.30
C CYS A 4 4.22 -11.69 -0.61
N LYS A 5 3.59 -12.87 -0.64
CA LYS A 5 4.30 -14.13 -0.92
C LYS A 5 4.90 -14.19 -2.34
N ASN A 6 4.25 -13.59 -3.34
CA ASN A 6 4.68 -13.70 -4.73
C ASN A 6 5.84 -12.75 -5.07
N ILE A 7 6.03 -11.69 -4.29
CA ILE A 7 7.10 -10.71 -4.52
C ILE A 7 8.43 -11.20 -3.95
N TYR A 8 8.42 -11.79 -2.75
CA TYR A 8 9.64 -12.30 -2.11
C TYR A 8 10.10 -13.67 -2.62
N LEU A 9 9.25 -14.42 -3.34
CA LEU A 9 9.56 -15.76 -3.87
C LEU A 9 9.82 -15.76 -5.38
N LYS A 10 10.16 -14.62 -6.00
CA LYS A 10 10.67 -14.69 -7.38
C LYS A 10 12.02 -15.42 -7.32
N ALA A 11 12.06 -16.64 -7.81
CA ALA A 11 13.24 -17.49 -7.77
C ALA A 11 14.37 -16.94 -8.68
N ASP A 12 14.01 -16.17 -9.72
CA ASP A 12 14.90 -15.88 -10.84
C ASP A 12 14.99 -14.36 -11.13
N TRP A 13 15.62 -13.60 -10.24
CA TRP A 13 15.90 -12.17 -10.49
C TRP A 13 16.95 -12.01 -11.60
N GLN A 14 16.61 -11.31 -12.67
CA GLN A 14 17.50 -11.11 -13.83
C GLN A 14 18.31 -9.81 -13.74
N GLY A 15 18.04 -8.95 -12.76
CA GLY A 15 18.78 -7.72 -12.56
C GLY A 15 18.01 -6.65 -11.79
N LEU A 16 18.55 -5.43 -11.79
CA LEU A 16 18.03 -4.29 -11.02
C LEU A 16 16.57 -3.94 -11.35
N ALA A 17 16.20 -4.01 -12.64
CA ALA A 17 14.85 -3.68 -13.10
C ALA A 17 13.78 -4.59 -12.46
N ASP A 18 14.08 -5.89 -12.32
CA ASP A 18 13.16 -6.81 -11.65
C ASP A 18 12.94 -6.41 -10.19
N VAL A 19 14.02 -6.12 -9.46
CA VAL A 19 13.98 -5.73 -8.03
C VAL A 19 13.19 -4.44 -7.85
N GLN A 20 13.39 -3.46 -8.74
CA GLN A 20 12.63 -2.22 -8.72
C GLN A 20 11.13 -2.48 -8.93
N LEU A 21 10.76 -3.26 -9.94
CA LEU A 21 9.36 -3.60 -10.20
C LEU A 21 8.71 -4.33 -9.02
N ALA A 22 9.42 -5.29 -8.43
CA ALA A 22 8.96 -5.99 -7.25
C ALA A 22 8.76 -5.08 -6.04
N THR A 23 9.70 -4.15 -5.82
CA THR A 23 9.60 -3.14 -4.76
C THR A 23 8.37 -2.26 -4.98
N LEU A 24 8.14 -1.78 -6.21
CA LEU A 24 6.96 -0.97 -6.56
C LEU A 24 5.67 -1.74 -6.30
N ASN A 25 5.60 -3.00 -6.73
CA ASN A 25 4.44 -3.86 -6.48
C ASN A 25 4.19 -4.10 -4.99
N TRP A 26 5.26 -4.23 -4.19
CA TRP A 26 5.14 -4.42 -2.75
C TRP A 26 4.63 -3.16 -2.07
N VAL A 27 5.17 -1.99 -2.42
CA VAL A 27 4.72 -0.69 -1.89
C VAL A 27 3.25 -0.45 -2.25
N ASP A 28 2.85 -0.70 -3.50
CA ASP A 28 1.44 -0.56 -3.92
C ASP A 28 0.51 -1.46 -3.09
N TRP A 29 0.87 -2.74 -2.92
CA TRP A 29 0.07 -3.65 -2.11
C TRP A 29 0.04 -3.23 -0.63
N PHE A 30 1.20 -2.90 -0.05
CA PHE A 30 1.30 -2.54 1.36
C PHE A 30 0.46 -1.31 1.70
N ASN A 31 0.47 -0.30 0.82
CA ASN A 31 -0.26 0.95 1.06
C ASN A 31 -1.74 0.86 0.71
N LYS A 32 -2.11 0.21 -0.40
CA LYS A 32 -3.50 0.29 -0.94
C LYS A 32 -4.35 -0.95 -0.72
N LYS A 33 -3.75 -2.11 -0.44
CA LYS A 33 -4.45 -3.40 -0.45
C LYS A 33 -4.29 -4.19 0.86
N ARG A 34 -3.23 -3.91 1.63
CA ARG A 34 -2.98 -4.59 2.90
C ARG A 34 -3.87 -4.02 3.99
N VAL A 35 -4.84 -4.82 4.41
CA VAL A 35 -5.67 -4.54 5.57
C VAL A 35 -4.92 -4.88 6.87
N HIS A 36 -5.04 -4.04 7.90
CA HIS A 36 -4.36 -4.24 9.19
C HIS A 36 -5.24 -3.92 10.41
N SER A 37 -5.20 -4.75 11.45
CA SER A 37 -6.06 -4.61 12.64
C SER A 37 -5.80 -3.32 13.41
N ALA A 38 -4.54 -2.89 13.54
CA ALA A 38 -4.20 -1.62 14.18
C ALA A 38 -4.77 -0.38 13.46
N LEU A 39 -5.15 -0.52 12.19
CA LEU A 39 -5.81 0.53 11.41
C LEU A 39 -7.34 0.39 11.42
N GLY A 40 -7.91 -0.54 12.20
CA GLY A 40 -9.34 -0.83 12.17
C GLY A 40 -9.77 -1.66 10.96
N TYR A 41 -8.88 -2.51 10.44
CA TYR A 41 -9.12 -3.35 9.28
C TYR A 41 -9.40 -2.58 7.97
N VAL A 42 -8.74 -1.45 7.78
CA VAL A 42 -8.59 -0.78 6.47
C VAL A 42 -7.13 -0.77 6.01
N SER A 43 -6.91 -0.36 4.76
CA SER A 43 -5.55 -0.13 4.24
C SER A 43 -4.94 1.17 4.78
N PRO A 44 -3.59 1.30 4.79
CA PRO A 44 -2.94 2.56 5.14
C PRO A 44 -3.43 3.76 4.32
N PHE A 45 -3.64 3.58 3.01
CA PHE A 45 -4.13 4.64 2.14
C PHE A 45 -5.52 5.14 2.54
N GLU A 46 -6.44 4.22 2.82
CA GLU A 46 -7.79 4.57 3.30
C GLU A 46 -7.74 5.22 4.68
N PHE A 47 -6.89 4.71 5.58
CA PHE A 47 -6.73 5.29 6.90
C PHE A 47 -6.23 6.75 6.85
N GLU A 48 -5.23 7.04 6.03
CA GLU A 48 -4.73 8.41 5.82
C GLU A 48 -5.79 9.31 5.19
N ALA A 49 -6.53 8.83 4.18
CA ALA A 49 -7.61 9.59 3.56
C ALA A 49 -8.67 9.99 4.61
N MET A 50 -9.13 9.04 5.43
CA MET A 50 -10.07 9.31 6.52
C MET A 50 -9.51 10.28 7.57
N TYR A 51 -8.19 10.23 7.83
CA TYR A 51 -7.54 11.17 8.75
C TYR A 51 -7.57 12.58 8.17
N TYR A 52 -7.15 12.76 6.91
CA TYR A 52 -7.13 14.07 6.25
C TYR A 52 -8.53 14.67 6.08
N ASP A 53 -9.54 13.85 5.77
CA ASP A 53 -10.95 14.31 5.73
C ASP A 53 -11.41 14.86 7.09
N LYS A 54 -10.99 14.23 8.20
CA LYS A 54 -11.35 14.69 9.55
C LYS A 54 -10.64 15.97 9.96
N ILE A 55 -9.36 16.13 9.57
CA ILE A 55 -8.54 17.28 9.99
C ILE A 55 -8.57 18.45 9.00
N ASN A 56 -9.24 18.29 7.86
CA ASN A 56 -9.44 19.35 6.88
C ASN A 56 -10.89 19.88 6.90
N PRO A 57 -11.27 20.75 7.85
CA PRO A 57 -12.63 21.31 7.93
C PRO A 57 -12.98 22.25 6.76
N LEU A 58 -12.08 22.48 5.79
CA LEU A 58 -12.23 23.45 4.70
C LEU A 58 -12.18 22.82 3.30
N GLY A 59 -12.12 21.48 3.18
CA GLY A 59 -12.08 20.78 1.89
C GLY A 59 -13.39 20.77 1.08
N GLN A 60 -14.44 21.49 1.51
CA GLN A 60 -15.73 21.59 0.80
C GLN A 60 -15.98 22.94 0.11
N VAL A 61 -14.96 23.79 -0.04
CA VAL A 61 -15.05 25.04 -0.81
C VAL A 61 -13.94 25.14 -1.86
N ALA A 62 -14.00 24.24 -2.85
CA ALA A 62 -13.37 24.44 -4.16
C ALA A 62 -14.26 23.81 -5.24
#